data_AF-H0I3G2-F1
#
_entry.id   AF-H0I3G2-F1
#
_cell.length_a   1.000
_cell.length_b   1.000
_cell.length_c   1.000
_cell.angle_alpha   90.00
_cell.angle_beta   90.00
_cell.angle_gamma   90.00
#
_symmetry.space_group_name_H-M   'P 1'
#
loop_
_entity.id
_entity.type
_entity.pdbx_description
1 polymer ?
#
loop_
_entity_poly.entity_id
_entity_poly.type
_entity_poly.pdbx_seq_one_letter_code
_entity_poly.pdbx_strand_id
1 'polypeptide(L)' 'MNARTIFLSAAVSVLSATAAAAQTVQVFKDAGCGCCGGWIAYMQQNGFSVNLANVEPNRMQ' A
#
# COMPACT_ATOMS: atom_id res chain seq x y z
N MET A 1 -13.27 4.32 -47.69
CA MET A 1 -12.70 3.95 -46.38
C MET A 1 -13.68 4.40 -45.31
N ASN A 2 -14.46 3.47 -44.76
CA ASN A 2 -15.68 3.83 -44.03
C ASN A 2 -15.36 4.21 -42.58
N ALA A 3 -15.69 5.46 -42.20
CA ALA A 3 -15.57 5.97 -40.84
C ALA A 3 -16.27 5.08 -39.79
N ARG A 4 -17.22 4.25 -40.21
CA ARG A 4 -17.93 3.25 -39.39
C ARG A 4 -16.99 2.24 -38.73
N THR A 5 -15.87 1.88 -39.39
CA THR A 5 -14.92 0.89 -38.87
C THR A 5 -13.99 1.48 -37.81
N ILE A 6 -13.80 2.80 -37.80
CA ILE A 6 -12.95 3.50 -36.82
C ILE A 6 -13.64 3.57 -35.45
N PHE A 7 -14.97 3.71 -35.43
CA PHE A 7 -15.73 3.86 -34.18
C PHE A 7 -15.82 2.59 -33.32
N LEU A 8 -15.66 1.39 -33.88
CA LEU A 8 -15.74 0.15 -33.08
C LEU A 8 -14.46 -0.16 -32.27
N SER A 9 -13.34 0.52 -32.55
CA SER A 9 -12.05 0.19 -31.93
C SER A 9 -11.72 1.01 -30.67
N ALA A 10 -12.53 2.02 -30.34
CA ALA A 10 -12.25 2.96 -29.25
C ALA A 10 -12.82 2.54 -27.87
N ALA A 11 -13.50 1.40 -27.78
CA ALA A 11 -14.25 1.00 -26.57
C ALA A 11 -13.39 0.34 -25.47
N VAL A 12 -12.10 0.07 -25.70
CA VAL A 12 -11.26 -0.76 -24.81
C VAL A 12 -10.20 0.05 -24.04
N SER A 13 -10.31 1.39 -24.00
CA SER A 13 -9.26 2.22 -23.37
C SER A 13 -9.53 2.64 -21.92
N VAL A 14 -10.63 2.19 -21.30
CA VAL A 14 -11.00 2.58 -19.93
C VAL A 14 -10.92 1.38 -18.97
N LEU A 15 -9.77 0.69 -18.95
CA LEU A 15 -9.40 -0.09 -17.78
C LEU A 15 -8.74 0.87 -16.79
N SER A 16 -9.58 1.57 -16.03
CA SER A 16 -9.18 2.55 -15.03
C SER A 16 -8.22 1.91 -14.03
N ALA A 17 -7.00 2.45 -13.93
CA ALA A 17 -6.10 2.14 -12.83
C ALA A 17 -6.80 2.57 -11.52
N THR A 18 -7.20 1.60 -10.70
CA THR A 18 -7.66 1.88 -9.36
C THR A 18 -6.44 2.27 -8.53
N ALA A 19 -6.37 3.54 -8.12
CA ALA A 19 -5.40 3.93 -7.11
C ALA A 19 -5.77 3.20 -5.81
N ALA A 20 -5.02 2.15 -5.47
CA ALA A 20 -5.17 1.49 -4.19
C ALA A 20 -4.83 2.51 -3.09
N ALA A 21 -5.81 2.86 -2.27
CA ALA A 21 -5.57 3.70 -1.12
C ALA A 21 -4.51 3.04 -0.23
N ALA A 22 -3.53 3.84 0.22
CA ALA A 22 -2.49 3.36 1.13
C ALA A 22 -3.14 2.68 2.33
N GLN A 23 -2.91 1.37 2.48
CA GLN A 23 -3.46 0.64 3.61
C GLN A 23 -2.69 1.04 4.86
N THR A 24 -3.43 1.39 5.91
CA THR A 24 -2.83 1.76 7.19
C THR A 24 -2.58 0.51 8.03
N VAL A 25 -1.33 0.30 8.40
CA VAL A 25 -0.88 -0.82 9.24
C VAL A 25 -0.52 -0.30 10.62
N GLN A 26 -1.12 -0.88 11.65
CA GLN A 26 -0.74 -0.62 13.04
C GLN A 26 0.32 -1.63 13.47
N VAL A 27 1.45 -1.11 13.96
CA VAL A 27 2.60 -1.91 14.38
C VAL A 27 2.81 -1.73 15.87
N PHE A 28 2.72 -2.83 16.60
CA PHE A 28 3.03 -2.89 18.03
C PHE A 28 4.42 -3.46 18.18
N LYS A 29 5.30 -2.74 18.86
CA LYS A 29 6.70 -3.16 19.02
C LYS A 29 7.23 -2.83 20.40
N ASP A 30 8.32 -3.50 20.78
CA ASP A 30 9.12 -3.08 21.93
C ASP A 30 9.89 -1.79 21.63
N ALA A 31 10.16 -1.02 22.67
CA ALA A 31 11.00 0.17 22.58
C ALA A 31 12.43 -0.17 22.12
N GLY A 32 12.95 -1.34 22.50
CA GLY A 32 14.28 -1.85 22.15
C GLY A 32 14.38 -2.59 20.82
N CYS A 33 13.30 -2.68 20.02
CA CYS A 33 13.34 -3.42 18.76
C CYS A 33 14.19 -2.69 17.70
N GLY A 34 15.47 -3.08 17.57
CA GLY A 34 16.41 -2.51 16.60
C GLY A 34 16.12 -2.86 15.13
N CYS A 35 15.48 -4.02 14.86
CA CYS A 35 15.19 -4.47 13.49
C CYS A 35 13.89 -3.90 12.91
N CYS A 36 12.99 -3.39 13.76
CA CYS A 36 11.68 -2.89 13.35
C CYS A 36 11.79 -1.74 12.34
N GLY A 37 12.79 -0.85 12.49
CA GLY A 37 12.97 0.31 11.62
C GLY A 37 13.15 -0.04 10.14
N GLY A 38 13.96 -1.08 9.85
CA GLY A 38 14.20 -1.51 8.46
C GLY A 38 12.93 -2.05 7.79
N TRP A 39 12.16 -2.86 8.51
CA TRP A 39 10.89 -3.38 8.00
C TRP A 39 9.85 -2.27 7.80
N ILE A 40 9.74 -1.32 8.74
CA ILE A 40 8.85 -0.15 8.61
C ILE A 40 9.21 0.68 7.37
N ALA A 41 10.50 0.95 7.17
CA ALA A 41 10.98 1.69 6.01
C ALA A 41 10.63 0.98 4.70
N TYR A 42 10.77 -0.34 4.64
CA TYR A 42 10.37 -1.14 3.48
C TYR A 42 8.86 -1.04 3.22
N MET A 43 8.02 -1.17 4.26
CA MET A 43 6.56 -1.06 4.12
C MET A 43 6.14 0.33 3.58
N GLN A 44 6.71 1.40 4.13
CA GLN A 44 6.41 2.76 3.67
C GLN A 44 6.83 3.00 2.21
N GLN A 45 8.00 2.47 1.80
CA GLN A 45 8.46 2.52 0.40
C GLN A 45 7.52 1.78 -0.56
N ASN A 46 6.76 0.80 -0.08
CA ASN A 46 5.78 0.05 -0.85
C ASN A 46 4.35 0.61 -0.74
N GLY A 47 4.20 1.85 -0.25
CA GLY A 47 2.92 2.55 -0.26
C GLY A 47 2.00 2.26 0.93
N PHE A 48 2.52 1.65 1.99
CA PHE A 48 1.77 1.47 3.24
C PHE A 48 1.95 2.67 4.17
N SER A 49 0.85 3.09 4.80
CA SER A 49 0.91 4.02 5.94
C SER A 49 1.16 3.21 7.21
N VAL A 50 2.20 3.54 7.98
CA VAL A 50 2.55 2.76 9.19
C VAL A 50 2.38 3.62 10.43
N ASN A 51 1.54 3.16 11.35
CA ASN A 51 1.40 3.74 12.69
C ASN A 51 2.12 2.85 13.72
N LEU A 52 2.88 3.47 14.63
CA LEU A 52 3.72 2.78 15.59
C LEU A 52 3.20 2.99 17.01
N ALA A 53 3.01 1.89 17.72
CA ALA A 53 2.75 1.89 19.16
C ALA A 53 3.84 1.08 19.85
N ASN A 54 4.57 1.72 20.76
CA ASN A 54 5.40 0.97 21.69
C ASN A 54 4.46 0.31 22.71
N VAL A 55 4.60 -1.00 22.88
CA VAL A 55 3.89 -1.74 23.92
C VAL A 55 4.89 -2.22 24.96
N GLU A 56 4.44 -2.37 26.19
CA GLU A 56 5.30 -2.91 27.25
C GLU A 56 5.68 -4.39 26.94
N PRO A 57 6.89 -4.84 27.29
CA PRO A 57 7.39 -6.17 26.93
C PRO A 57 6.42 -7.32 27.30
N ASN A 58 5.75 -7.19 28.44
CA ASN A 58 4.84 -8.22 28.95
C ASN A 58 3.49 -8.27 28.22
N ARG A 59 3.21 -7.35 27.28
CA ARG A 59 1.99 -7.34 26.46
C ARG A 59 2.20 -7.78 25.01
N MET A 60 3.39 -8.29 24.68
CA MET A 60 3.69 -8.92 23.39
C MET A 60 3.56 -10.46 23.43
N GLN A 61 3.01 -11.00 24.53
CA GLN A 61 2.80 -12.43 24.73
C GLN A 61 1.42 -12.86 24.27
#